data_AF-A0A1I5TUN6-F1
#
_entry.id   AF-A0A1I5TUN6-F1
#
_cell.length_a   1.000
_cell.length_b   1.000
_cell.length_c   1.000
_cell.angle_alpha   90.00
_cell.angle_beta   90.00
_cell.angle_gamma   90.00
#
_symmetry.space_group_name_H-M   'P 1'
#
loop_
_entity.id
_entity.type
_entity.pdbx_description
1 polymer ?
#
loop_
_entity_poly.entity_id
_entity_poly.type
_entity_poly.pdbx_seq_one_letter_code
_entity_poly.pdbx_strand_id
1 'polypeptide(L)'
;MSLESMKCPECGAQLHFSEDQDFCFCSHCGTQVRKNSNNSIKIQKTIINRDEAKILEAENKIKEFEYRERMQKRKFKMILIIAAIIAIAIIAVIIGVIMLYHTFGRESFTRGVAIAVFSIIMIAMFWSLGTISYPNSKK
;
A
#
# COMPACT_ATOMS: atom_id res chain seq x y z
N MET A 1 30.44 36.08 48.55
CA MET A 1 29.91 36.28 47.18
C MET A 1 30.79 35.48 46.23
N SER A 2 30.37 34.27 45.90
CA SER A 2 31.12 33.33 45.05
C SER A 2 30.50 33.36 43.66
N LEU A 3 31.05 34.19 42.78
CA LEU A 3 30.61 34.28 41.38
C LEU A 3 31.16 33.07 40.61
N GLU A 4 30.30 32.08 40.37
CA GLU A 4 30.64 30.96 39.50
C GLU A 4 30.50 31.40 38.04
N SER A 5 31.65 31.63 37.39
CA SER A 5 31.72 32.03 35.99
C SER A 5 31.73 30.79 35.10
N MET A 6 30.77 30.70 34.19
CA MET A 6 30.73 29.63 33.19
C MET A 6 30.72 30.22 31.77
N LYS A 7 31.27 29.49 30.80
CA LYS A 7 31.31 29.94 29.40
C LYS A 7 30.06 29.49 28.65
N CYS A 8 29.51 30.36 27.80
CA CYS A 8 28.43 30.03 26.90
C CYS A 8 28.88 29.00 25.85
N PRO A 9 28.16 27.89 25.63
CA PRO A 9 28.53 26.87 24.65
C PRO A 9 28.34 27.29 23.19
N GLU A 10 27.55 28.33 22.93
CA GLU A 10 27.26 28.86 21.58
C GLU A 10 28.28 29.91 21.13
N CYS A 11 28.67 30.83 22.00
CA CYS A 11 29.54 31.96 21.64
C CYS A 11 30.84 32.07 22.45
N GLY A 12 31.04 31.20 23.45
CA GLY A 12 32.23 31.22 24.32
C GLY A 12 32.28 32.37 25.33
N ALA A 13 31.30 33.27 25.34
CA ALA A 13 31.25 34.42 26.26
C ALA A 13 31.09 33.99 27.72
N GLN A 14 31.69 34.73 28.65
CA GLN A 14 31.53 34.49 30.09
C GLN A 14 30.12 34.87 30.52
N LEU A 15 29.41 33.91 31.11
CA LEU A 15 28.09 34.05 31.70
C LEU A 15 28.24 34.15 33.21
N HIS A 16 27.58 35.15 33.79
CA HIS A 16 27.46 35.33 35.22
C HIS A 16 26.07 34.84 35.65
N PHE A 17 26.03 33.74 36.40
CA PHE A 17 24.80 33.25 37.01
C PHE A 17 24.59 33.97 38.34
N SER A 18 23.39 34.50 38.57
CA SER A 18 22.98 34.92 39.91
C SER A 18 22.59 33.67 40.72
N GLU A 19 22.96 33.60 42.00
CA GLU A 19 22.76 32.41 42.85
C GLU A 19 21.28 31.99 42.96
N ASP A 20 20.33 32.90 42.69
CA ASP A 20 18.88 32.69 42.87
C ASP A 20 18.09 32.37 41.58
N GLN A 21 18.75 32.19 40.42
CA GLN A 21 18.05 31.92 39.15
C GLN A 21 18.64 30.73 38.38
N ASP A 22 17.78 29.72 38.12
CA ASP A 22 18.14 28.49 37.38
C ASP A 22 18.30 28.70 35.86
N PHE A 23 18.04 29.90 35.36
CA PHE A 23 18.05 30.25 33.95
C PHE A 23 18.74 31.60 33.75
N CYS A 24 19.66 31.67 32.79
CA CYS A 24 20.27 32.93 32.36
C CYS A 24 20.15 33.07 30.83
N PHE A 25 20.07 34.32 30.37
CA PHE A 25 20.14 34.64 28.95
C PHE A 25 21.55 35.16 28.64
N CYS A 26 22.16 34.65 27.56
CA CYS A 26 23.43 35.19 27.12
C CYS A 26 23.26 36.59 26.50
N SER A 27 23.92 37.60 27.06
CA SER A 27 23.89 38.97 26.53
C SER A 27 24.52 39.12 25.14
N HIS A 28 25.31 38.14 24.69
CA HIS A 28 25.97 38.17 23.37
C HIS A 28 25.19 37.45 22.28
N CYS A 29 24.61 36.27 22.55
CA CYS A 29 23.91 35.48 21.53
C CYS A 29 22.41 35.29 21.78
N GLY A 30 21.87 35.82 22.89
CA GLY A 30 20.45 35.69 23.25
C GLY A 30 20.01 34.27 23.64
N THR A 31 20.93 33.30 23.64
CA THR A 31 20.61 31.90 23.97
C THR A 31 20.26 31.76 25.44
N GLN A 32 19.11 31.13 25.71
CA GLN A 32 18.69 30.77 27.07
C GLN A 32 19.46 29.51 27.53
N VAL A 33 20.24 29.65 28.59
CA VAL A 33 21.03 28.57 29.19
C VAL A 33 20.46 28.25 30.57
N ARG A 34 20.15 26.97 30.81
CA ARG A 34 19.62 26.49 32.10
C ARG A 34 20.71 25.78 32.89
N LYS A 35 20.89 26.13 34.17
CA LYS A 35 21.79 25.43 35.09
C LYS A 35 21.13 24.09 35.46
N ASN A 36 21.82 22.97 35.28
CA ASN A 36 21.39 21.66 35.80
C ASN A 36 22.50 21.13 36.71
N SER A 37 22.13 20.48 37.82
CA SER A 37 22.99 20.13 38.97
C SER A 37 24.21 19.24 38.62
N ASN A 38 24.31 18.72 37.39
CA ASN A 38 25.35 17.77 36.97
C ASN A 38 26.25 18.24 35.82
N ASN A 39 26.39 19.55 35.57
CA ASN A 39 27.34 20.11 34.58
C ASN A 39 27.19 19.51 33.14
N SER A 40 26.03 18.95 32.80
CA SER A 40 25.76 18.37 31.49
C SER A 40 24.75 19.23 30.74
N ILE A 41 25.25 19.98 29.77
CA ILE A 41 24.48 20.79 28.82
C ILE A 41 23.68 19.83 27.92
N LYS A 42 22.36 19.76 28.09
CA LYS A 42 21.44 19.18 27.10
C LYS A 42 20.68 20.33 26.42
N ILE A 43 21.34 21.03 25.51
CA ILE A 43 20.69 21.98 24.61
C ILE A 43 20.58 21.29 23.23
N GLN A 44 19.34 21.11 22.76
CA GLN A 44 18.94 20.97 21.35
C GLN A 44 19.35 19.77 20.48
N LYS A 45 19.79 18.62 21.01
CA LYS A 45 19.86 17.41 20.15
C LYS A 45 18.47 16.84 19.75
N THR A 46 17.42 17.18 20.49
CA THR A 46 16.06 16.68 20.22
C THR A 46 15.38 17.36 19.02
N ILE A 47 15.77 18.58 18.66
CA ILE A 47 15.08 19.32 17.57
C ILE A 47 15.62 18.85 16.21
N ILE A 48 16.94 18.76 16.04
CA ILE A 48 17.58 18.31 14.78
C ILE A 48 17.18 16.88 14.43
N ASN A 49 17.19 15.96 15.40
CA ASN A 49 16.79 14.56 15.19
C ASN A 49 15.28 14.42 14.89
N ARG A 50 14.43 15.34 15.36
CA ARG A 50 12.98 15.29 15.14
C ARG A 50 12.59 15.80 13.75
N ASP A 51 13.34 16.75 13.21
CA ASP A 51 13.08 17.28 11.89
C ASP A 51 13.56 16.31 10.80
N GLU A 52 14.71 15.65 10.97
CA GLU A 52 15.15 14.57 10.08
C GLU A 52 14.16 13.39 10.05
N ALA A 53 13.63 13.00 11.21
CA ALA A 53 12.64 11.92 11.29
C ALA A 53 11.34 12.26 10.53
N LYS A 54 10.85 13.50 10.66
CA LYS A 54 9.64 13.95 9.93
C LYS A 54 9.85 14.04 8.42
N ILE A 55 11.04 14.48 7.99
CA ILE A 55 11.39 14.55 6.57
C ILE A 55 11.45 13.14 5.97
N LEU A 56 12.08 12.20 6.66
CA LEU A 56 12.16 10.80 6.22
C LEU A 56 10.77 10.14 6.15
N GLU A 57 9.90 10.41 7.11
CA GLU A 57 8.50 9.93 7.07
C GLU A 57 7.71 10.50 5.89
N ALA A 58 7.90 11.78 5.56
CA ALA A 58 7.27 12.41 4.41
C ALA A 58 7.77 11.80 3.10
N GLU A 59 9.08 11.59 2.96
CA GLU A 59 9.68 10.94 1.79
C GLU A 59 9.20 9.49 1.61
N ASN A 60 9.12 8.72 2.70
CA ASN A 60 8.64 7.34 2.64
C ASN A 60 7.17 7.29 2.19
N LYS A 61 6.32 8.19 2.69
CA LYS A 61 4.92 8.30 2.25
C LYS A 61 4.83 8.61 0.76
N ILE A 62 5.63 9.55 0.25
CA ILE A 62 5.65 9.90 -1.18
C ILE A 62 6.08 8.68 -2.02
N LYS A 63 7.15 7.97 -1.63
CA LYS A 63 7.61 6.75 -2.29
C LYS A 63 6.54 5.65 -2.30
N GLU A 64 5.81 5.47 -1.21
CA GLU A 64 4.69 4.52 -1.14
C GLU A 64 3.54 4.90 -2.08
N PHE A 65 3.18 6.18 -2.16
CA PHE A 65 2.15 6.65 -3.09
C PHE A 65 2.58 6.44 -4.54
N GLU A 66 3.80 6.81 -4.92
CA GLU A 66 4.33 6.57 -6.26
C GLU A 66 4.37 5.08 -6.62
N TYR A 67 4.81 4.23 -5.68
CA TYR A 67 4.83 2.79 -5.88
C TYR A 67 3.41 2.24 -6.09
N ARG A 68 2.44 2.69 -5.29
CA ARG A 68 1.03 2.32 -5.44
C ARG A 68 0.48 2.76 -6.79
N GLU A 69 0.73 3.98 -7.24
CA GLU A 69 0.28 4.46 -8.55
C GLU A 69 0.89 3.65 -9.70
N ARG A 70 2.21 3.38 -9.65
CA ARG A 70 2.88 2.55 -10.67
C ARG A 70 2.30 1.13 -10.69
N MET A 71 2.05 0.55 -9.51
CA MET A 71 1.44 -0.76 -9.39
C MET A 71 0.00 -0.78 -9.89
N GLN A 72 -0.81 0.23 -9.59
CA GLN A 72 -2.18 0.34 -10.10
C GLN A 72 -2.19 0.47 -11.63
N LYS A 73 -1.32 1.32 -12.21
CA LYS A 73 -1.18 1.45 -13.67
C LYS A 73 -0.77 0.13 -14.32
N ARG A 74 0.15 -0.63 -13.71
CA ARG A 74 0.56 -1.96 -14.19
C ARG A 74 -0.58 -2.98 -14.10
N LYS A 75 -1.29 -3.04 -12.96
CA LYS A 75 -2.44 -3.93 -12.77
C LYS A 75 -3.55 -3.62 -13.78
N PHE A 76 -3.89 -2.34 -13.97
CA PHE A 76 -4.92 -1.93 -14.93
C PHE A 76 -4.52 -2.27 -16.37
N LYS A 77 -3.26 -2.04 -16.76
CA LYS A 77 -2.73 -2.46 -18.07
C LYS A 77 -2.83 -3.98 -18.26
N MET A 78 -2.46 -4.77 -17.26
CA MET A 78 -2.58 -6.24 -17.36
C MET A 78 -4.04 -6.69 -17.46
N ILE A 79 -4.93 -6.10 -16.67
CA ILE A 79 -6.38 -6.39 -16.73
C ILE A 79 -6.94 -6.06 -18.11
N LEU A 80 -6.57 -4.91 -18.69
CA LEU A 80 -6.99 -4.52 -20.04
C LEU A 80 -6.49 -5.49 -21.11
N ILE A 81 -5.24 -5.94 -21.03
CA ILE A 81 -4.68 -6.91 -21.98
C ILE A 81 -5.42 -8.24 -21.89
N ILE A 82 -5.66 -8.74 -20.68
CA ILE A 82 -6.41 -9.99 -20.47
C ILE A 82 -7.84 -9.85 -21.00
N ALA A 83 -8.52 -8.74 -20.70
CA ALA A 83 -9.86 -8.47 -21.19
C ALA A 83 -9.91 -8.39 -22.73
N ALA A 84 -8.92 -7.77 -23.37
CA ALA A 84 -8.83 -7.70 -24.82
C ALA A 84 -8.64 -9.08 -25.46
N ILE A 85 -7.79 -9.94 -24.88
CA ILE A 85 -7.60 -11.32 -25.36
C ILE A 85 -8.89 -12.13 -25.26
N ILE A 86 -9.59 -12.02 -24.12
CA ILE A 86 -10.89 -12.70 -23.92
C ILE A 86 -11.93 -12.19 -24.93
N ALA A 87 -12.00 -10.88 -25.16
CA ALA A 87 -12.92 -10.31 -26.14
C ALA A 87 -12.64 -10.82 -27.56
N ILE A 88 -11.37 -10.88 -27.97
CA ILE A 88 -10.96 -11.42 -29.27
C ILE A 88 -11.34 -12.90 -29.39
N ALA A 89 -11.10 -13.70 -28.35
CA ALA A 89 -11.47 -15.11 -28.33
C ALA A 89 -12.98 -15.31 -28.50
N ILE A 90 -13.81 -14.50 -27.81
CA ILE A 90 -15.28 -14.54 -27.95
C ILE A 90 -15.69 -14.19 -29.39
N ILE A 91 -15.11 -13.14 -29.97
CA ILE A 91 -15.40 -12.74 -31.35
C ILE A 91 -15.03 -13.87 -32.34
N ALA A 92 -13.88 -14.52 -32.16
CA ALA A 92 -13.47 -15.65 -33.00
C ALA A 92 -14.46 -16.83 -32.91
N VAL A 93 -14.96 -17.14 -31.72
CA VAL A 93 -15.99 -18.18 -31.52
C VAL A 93 -17.29 -17.79 -32.21
N ILE A 94 -17.74 -16.54 -32.08
CA ILE A 94 -18.97 -16.04 -32.73
C ILE A 94 -18.84 -16.15 -34.26
N ILE A 95 -17.71 -15.73 -34.83
CA ILE A 95 -17.45 -15.83 -36.27
C ILE A 95 -17.45 -17.30 -36.71
N GLY A 96 -16.82 -18.20 -35.95
CA GLY A 96 -16.83 -19.63 -36.21
C GLY A 96 -18.24 -20.22 -36.23
N VAL A 97 -19.08 -19.83 -35.27
CA VAL A 97 -20.50 -20.23 -35.22
C VAL A 97 -21.25 -19.72 -36.44
N ILE A 98 -21.08 -18.45 -36.83
CA ILE A 98 -21.74 -17.86 -38.01
C ILE A 98 -21.29 -18.57 -39.31
N MET A 99 -20.00 -18.87 -39.46
CA MET A 99 -19.48 -19.62 -40.61
C MET A 99 -20.05 -21.04 -40.67
N LEU A 100 -20.23 -21.70 -39.53
CA LEU A 100 -20.90 -23.01 -39.45
C LEU A 100 -22.39 -22.90 -39.82
N TYR A 101 -23.08 -21.86 -39.36
CA TYR A 101 -24.48 -21.62 -39.77
C TYR A 101 -24.63 -21.46 -41.28
N HIS A 102 -23.69 -20.74 -41.93
CA HIS A 102 -23.78 -20.46 -43.36
C HIS A 102 -23.37 -21.67 -44.22
N THR A 103 -22.46 -22.52 -43.75
CA THR A 103 -21.96 -23.68 -44.51
C THR A 103 -22.82 -24.93 -44.32
N PHE A 104 -23.33 -25.18 -43.11
CA PHE A 104 -24.02 -26.44 -42.78
C PHE A 104 -25.55 -26.40 -42.89
N GLY A 105 -26.13 -25.23 -43.16
CA GLY A 105 -27.57 -25.06 -43.30
C GLY A 105 -28.35 -25.25 -41.98
N ARG A 106 -29.51 -24.60 -41.88
CA ARG A 106 -30.34 -24.45 -40.66
C ARG A 106 -30.68 -25.79 -39.95
N GLU A 107 -30.70 -26.91 -40.67
CA GLU A 107 -31.03 -28.24 -40.12
C GLU A 107 -29.91 -28.93 -39.34
N SER A 108 -28.65 -28.77 -39.75
CA SER A 108 -27.53 -29.46 -39.09
C SER A 108 -27.13 -28.76 -37.78
N PHE A 109 -27.25 -27.43 -37.74
CA PHE A 109 -26.90 -26.64 -36.57
C PHE A 109 -27.90 -26.83 -35.41
N THR A 110 -29.20 -26.86 -35.72
CA THR A 110 -30.27 -27.09 -34.73
C THR A 110 -30.14 -28.47 -34.09
N ARG A 111 -29.78 -29.49 -34.88
CA ARG A 111 -29.44 -30.82 -34.36
C ARG A 111 -28.19 -30.82 -33.50
N GLY A 112 -27.13 -30.12 -33.90
CA GLY A 112 -25.89 -30.00 -33.12
C GLY A 112 -26.09 -29.34 -31.76
N VAL A 113 -26.81 -28.22 -31.70
CA VAL A 113 -27.15 -27.54 -30.44
C VAL A 113 -28.07 -28.38 -29.57
N ALA A 114 -29.07 -29.05 -30.16
CA ALA A 114 -29.95 -29.93 -29.42
C ALA A 114 -29.18 -31.08 -28.74
N ILE A 115 -28.22 -31.70 -29.44
CA ILE A 115 -27.38 -32.77 -28.88
C ILE A 115 -26.47 -32.25 -27.75
N ALA A 116 -25.85 -31.08 -27.93
CA ALA A 116 -25.00 -30.48 -26.91
C ALA A 116 -25.77 -30.07 -25.65
N VAL A 117 -26.97 -29.51 -25.80
CA VAL A 117 -27.85 -29.18 -24.67
C VAL A 117 -28.33 -30.46 -23.98
N PHE A 118 -28.68 -31.49 -24.76
CA PHE A 118 -29.11 -32.78 -24.21
C PHE A 118 -28.02 -33.48 -23.40
N SER A 119 -26.76 -33.46 -23.87
CA SER A 119 -25.64 -34.06 -23.15
C SER A 119 -25.34 -33.33 -21.84
N ILE A 120 -25.42 -32.00 -21.82
CA ILE A 120 -25.24 -31.19 -20.59
C ILE A 120 -26.35 -31.52 -19.57
N ILE A 121 -27.60 -31.64 -20.01
CA ILE A 121 -28.74 -32.01 -19.15
C ILE A 121 -28.56 -33.41 -18.57
N MET A 122 -28.14 -34.38 -19.38
CA MET A 122 -27.89 -35.76 -18.94
C MET A 122 -26.75 -35.83 -17.92
N ILE A 123 -25.68 -35.08 -18.13
CA ILE A 123 -24.58 -34.98 -17.16
C ILE A 123 -25.09 -34.35 -15.86
N ALA A 124 -25.83 -33.24 -15.91
CA ALA A 124 -26.38 -32.61 -14.71
C ALA A 124 -27.33 -33.54 -13.92
N MET A 125 -28.13 -34.33 -14.63
CA MET A 125 -29.06 -35.30 -14.03
C MET A 125 -28.31 -36.48 -13.38
N PHE A 126 -27.22 -36.95 -13.99
CA PHE A 126 -26.39 -37.99 -13.41
C PHE A 126 -25.76 -37.55 -12.08
N TRP A 127 -25.35 -36.29 -12.01
CA TRP A 127 -24.77 -35.71 -10.79
C TRP A 127 -25.83 -35.50 -9.70
N SER A 128 -27.07 -35.14 -10.05
CA SER A 128 -28.15 -34.98 -9.07
C SER A 128 -28.68 -36.32 -8.51
N LEU A 129 -28.60 -37.41 -9.28
CA LEU A 129 -28.90 -38.76 -8.78
C LEU A 129 -27.79 -39.32 -7.89
N GLY A 130 -26.52 -38.96 -8.16
CA GLY A 130 -25.37 -39.40 -7.37
C GLY A 130 -25.27 -38.77 -5.98
N THR A 131 -25.79 -37.56 -5.77
CA THR A 131 -25.75 -36.89 -4.46
C THR A 131 -26.83 -37.38 -3.48
N ILE A 132 -27.84 -38.14 -3.93
CA ILE A 132 -28.89 -38.69 -3.06
C ILE A 132 -28.39 -39.90 -2.24
N SER A 133 -27.28 -40.53 -2.63
CA SER A 133 -26.76 -41.76 -1.98
C SER A 133 -25.48 -41.57 -1.14
N TYR A 134 -25.24 -40.38 -0.59
CA TYR A 134 -24.26 -40.21 0.49
C TYR A 134 -24.99 -40.02 1.84
N PRO A 135 -25.39 -41.11 2.53
CA PRO A 135 -25.70 -41.02 3.93
C PRO A 135 -24.42 -40.59 4.66
N ASN A 136 -24.42 -39.35 5.12
CA ASN A 136 -23.44 -38.78 6.03
C ASN A 136 -23.48 -39.58 7.34
N SER A 137 -22.74 -40.69 7.39
CA SER A 137 -22.51 -41.46 8.61
C SER A 137 -21.54 -40.69 9.49
N LYS A 138 -22.06 -39.66 10.18
CA LYS A 138 -21.51 -39.23 11.46
C LYS A 138 -21.75 -40.34 12.47
N LYS A 139 -20.71 -41.14 12.73
CA LYS A 139 -20.46 -41.79 14.03
C LYS A 139 -18.98 -41.68 14.31
#